data_AF-A0A0N4YWS3-F1
#
_entry.id   AF-A0A0N4YWS3-F1
#
_cell.length_a   1.000
_cell.length_b   1.000
_cell.length_c   1.000
_cell.angle_alpha   90.00
_cell.angle_beta   90.00
_cell.angle_gamma   90.00
#
_symmetry.space_group_name_H-M   'P 1'
#
loop_
_entity.id
_entity.type
_entity.pdbx_description
1 polymer ?
#
loop_
_entity_poly.entity_id
_entity_poly.type
_entity_poly.pdbx_seq_one_letter_code
_entity_poly.pdbx_strand_id
1 'polypeptide(L)'
;LVFLPTLDKRSFLFQLATANLIPAQKPVSGRFSFTQISANNLRINGMLTGLPRGEHAVLIHQFGDLSDGCSRLGPPFLFKGGLGTPSLGDVVVDDSSTATFDRVVDWPIAEVVGRSIAIYRLSTTEYSMHNRDEAPLACGTIGLTAFT
;
A
#
# COMPACT_ATOMS: atom_id res chain seq x y z
N LEU A 1 34.66 32.23 -5.08
CA LEU A 1 34.07 31.06 -4.40
C LEU A 1 32.56 31.17 -4.49
N VAL A 2 31.92 30.30 -5.27
CA VAL A 2 30.45 30.26 -5.37
C VAL A 2 29.95 29.47 -4.17
N PHE A 3 29.15 30.11 -3.31
CA PHE A 3 28.42 29.44 -2.25
C PHE A 3 27.33 28.59 -2.89
N LEU A 4 27.55 27.27 -2.96
CA LEU A 4 26.46 26.32 -3.14
C LEU A 4 25.66 26.30 -1.84
N PRO A 5 24.35 26.60 -1.83
CA PRO A 5 23.55 26.45 -0.63
C PRO A 5 23.62 24.97 -0.22
N THR A 6 24.12 24.72 0.99
CA THR A 6 24.05 23.41 1.62
C THR A 6 22.59 23.00 1.69
N LEU A 7 22.23 21.93 0.98
CA LEU A 7 20.90 21.34 1.02
C LEU A 7 20.55 21.08 2.49
N ASP A 8 19.54 21.78 3.00
CA ASP A 8 19.09 21.65 4.39
C ASP A 8 18.62 20.20 4.61
N LYS A 9 19.39 19.44 5.40
CA LYS A 9 19.08 18.07 5.85
C LYS A 9 17.95 18.07 6.89
N ARG A 10 16.88 18.83 6.67
CA ARG A 10 15.65 18.56 7.39
C ARG A 10 15.16 17.21 6.92
N SER A 11 15.13 16.25 7.83
CA SER A 11 14.45 14.97 7.68
C SER A 11 12.98 15.25 7.39
N PHE A 12 12.69 15.45 6.12
CA PHE A 12 11.36 15.73 5.61
C PHE A 12 10.56 14.43 5.60
N LEU A 13 10.15 13.98 6.79
CA LEU A 13 9.10 12.99 6.98
C LEU A 13 7.78 13.62 6.56
N PHE A 14 7.61 13.90 5.27
CA PHE A 14 6.33 14.31 4.73
C PHE A 14 5.53 13.06 4.39
N GLN A 15 4.29 13.02 4.87
CA GLN A 15 3.30 12.20 4.19
C GLN A 15 3.10 12.78 2.80
N LEU A 16 3.42 11.99 1.79
CA LEU A 16 3.44 12.45 0.40
C LEU A 16 2.29 11.86 -0.43
N ALA A 17 1.75 10.71 -0.02
CA ALA A 17 0.63 10.10 -0.73
C ALA A 17 -0.33 9.38 0.22
N THR A 18 -1.49 9.06 -0.34
CA THR A 18 -2.49 8.25 0.31
C THR A 18 -3.30 7.42 -0.67
N ALA A 19 -3.84 6.31 -0.18
CA ALA A 19 -4.91 5.57 -0.83
C ALA A 19 -6.08 5.41 0.15
N ASN A 20 -7.22 6.03 -0.18
CA ASN A 20 -8.48 5.73 0.49
C ASN A 20 -9.08 4.48 -0.15
N LEU A 21 -9.49 3.52 0.67
CA LEU A 21 -9.99 2.25 0.19
C LEU A 21 -11.47 2.34 -0.19
N ILE A 22 -11.80 1.77 -1.34
CA ILE A 22 -13.17 1.39 -1.70
C ILE A 22 -13.35 -0.11 -1.47
N PRO A 23 -14.51 -0.54 -0.94
CA PRO A 23 -14.82 -1.96 -0.77
C PRO A 23 -15.08 -2.61 -2.13
N ALA A 24 -14.61 -3.84 -2.32
CA ALA A 24 -14.94 -4.63 -3.51
C ALA A 24 -16.29 -5.35 -3.37
N GLN A 25 -16.61 -5.84 -2.17
CA GLN A 25 -17.85 -6.58 -1.89
C GLN A 25 -18.41 -6.27 -0.49
N LYS A 26 -17.67 -6.66 0.56
CA LYS A 26 -18.03 -6.41 1.97
C LYS A 26 -17.50 -5.06 2.43
N PRO A 27 -18.11 -4.41 3.45
CA PRO A 27 -17.69 -3.10 3.92
C PRO A 27 -16.35 -3.17 4.65
N VAL A 28 -15.27 -3.14 3.89
CA VAL A 28 -13.92 -2.83 4.38
C VAL A 28 -13.70 -1.35 4.11
N SER A 29 -13.27 -0.61 5.12
CA SER A 29 -13.02 0.83 5.03
C SER A 29 -11.70 1.17 5.70
N GLY A 30 -11.00 2.14 5.13
CA GLY A 30 -9.75 2.60 5.70
C GLY A 30 -8.89 3.36 4.71
N ARG A 31 -7.69 3.68 5.15
CA ARG A 31 -6.73 4.49 4.40
C ARG A 31 -5.33 3.96 4.61
N PHE A 32 -4.54 3.97 3.54
CA PHE A 32 -3.10 3.85 3.62
C PHE A 32 -2.43 5.22 3.43
N SER A 33 -1.41 5.50 4.23
CA SER A 33 -0.57 6.69 4.18
C SER A 33 0.85 6.29 3.82
N PHE A 34 1.50 7.09 2.98
CA PHE A 34 2.84 6.84 2.46
C PHE A 34 3.75 8.00 2.82
N THR A 35 4.82 7.71 3.57
CA THR A 35 5.76 8.69 4.10
C THR A 35 7.17 8.35 3.64
N GLN A 36 7.82 9.27 2.90
CA GLN A 36 9.20 9.08 2.45
C GLN A 36 10.15 9.44 3.60
N ILE A 37 10.79 8.44 4.21
CA ILE A 37 11.76 8.62 5.31
C ILE A 37 13.10 9.12 4.77
N SER A 38 13.54 8.57 3.64
CA SER A 38 14.75 8.96 2.90
C SER A 38 14.52 8.73 1.41
N ALA A 39 15.44 9.14 0.53
CA ALA A 39 15.28 9.00 -0.92
C ALA A 39 14.80 7.61 -1.39
N ASN A 40 15.21 6.55 -0.69
CA ASN A 40 14.81 5.18 -1.02
C ASN A 40 14.01 4.48 0.08
N ASN A 41 13.70 5.10 1.23
CA ASN A 41 12.93 4.42 2.28
C ASN A 41 11.52 4.97 2.38
N LEU A 42 10.53 4.13 2.10
CA LEU A 42 9.12 4.46 2.13
C LEU A 42 8.44 3.71 3.27
N ARG A 43 7.81 4.45 4.18
CA ARG A 43 6.91 3.89 5.19
C ARG A 43 5.48 3.88 4.68
N ILE A 44 4.81 2.76 4.87
CA ILE A 44 3.42 2.50 4.48
C ILE A 44 2.66 2.20 5.76
N ASN A 45 1.67 3.02 6.08
CA ASN A 45 0.83 2.88 7.25
C ASN A 45 -0.62 2.67 6.86
N GLY A 46 -1.28 1.66 7.42
CA GLY A 46 -2.70 1.40 7.21
C GLY A 46 -3.49 1.57 8.51
N MET A 47 -4.67 2.18 8.42
CA MET A 47 -5.69 2.16 9.46
C MET A 47 -7.01 1.72 8.84
N LEU A 48 -7.53 0.59 9.32
CA LEU A 48 -8.51 -0.22 8.61
C LEU A 48 -9.62 -0.67 9.58
N THR A 49 -10.81 -0.89 9.04
CA THR A 49 -11.99 -1.37 9.77
C THR A 49 -12.82 -2.29 8.88
N GLY A 50 -13.61 -3.17 9.51
CA GLY A 50 -14.55 -4.05 8.79
C GLY A 50 -13.89 -5.23 8.06
N LEU A 51 -12.59 -5.47 8.30
CA LEU A 51 -11.95 -6.71 7.87
C LEU A 51 -12.46 -7.89 8.69
N PRO A 52 -12.62 -9.08 8.10
CA PRO A 52 -12.86 -10.31 8.84
C PRO A 52 -11.73 -10.60 9.85
N ARG A 53 -11.99 -11.42 10.87
CA ARG A 53 -10.94 -11.94 11.75
C ARG A 53 -9.97 -12.81 10.93
N GLY A 54 -8.67 -12.63 11.15
CA GLY A 54 -7.61 -13.39 10.47
C GLY A 54 -6.46 -12.53 9.96
N GLU A 55 -5.67 -13.10 9.07
CA GLU A 55 -4.53 -12.46 8.42
C GLU A 55 -4.89 -12.11 6.97
N HIS A 56 -4.54 -10.91 6.54
CA HIS A 56 -4.95 -10.36 5.24
C HIS A 56 -3.76 -9.71 4.52
N ALA A 57 -3.38 -10.29 3.38
CA ALA A 57 -2.23 -9.83 2.60
C ALA A 57 -2.47 -8.44 2.00
N VAL A 58 -1.47 -7.58 2.10
CA VAL A 58 -1.46 -6.24 1.50
C VAL A 58 -0.53 -6.22 0.31
N LEU A 59 -1.05 -5.88 -0.86
CA LEU A 59 -0.29 -5.84 -2.11
C LEU A 59 -0.43 -4.48 -2.79
N ILE A 60 0.63 -4.06 -3.48
CA ILE A 60 0.53 -3.00 -4.48
C ILE A 60 0.38 -3.66 -5.85
N HIS A 61 -0.51 -3.13 -6.67
CA HIS A 61 -0.78 -3.58 -8.03
C HIS A 61 -0.37 -2.54 -9.05
N GLN A 62 -0.17 -2.95 -10.30
CA GLN A 62 0.47 -2.07 -11.29
C GLN A 62 -0.38 -0.88 -11.69
N PHE A 63 -1.70 -1.01 -11.74
CA PHE A 63 -2.61 0.02 -12.24
C PHE A 63 -3.45 0.59 -11.11
N GLY A 64 -3.51 1.92 -11.03
CA GLY A 64 -4.41 2.66 -10.15
C GLY A 64 -5.81 2.86 -10.71
N ASP A 65 -6.22 2.11 -11.75
CA ASP A 65 -7.53 2.24 -12.39
C ASP A 65 -8.62 1.54 -11.55
N LEU A 66 -9.44 2.35 -10.90
CA LEU A 66 -10.60 1.90 -10.12
C LEU A 66 -11.94 2.18 -10.81
N SER A 67 -11.94 2.43 -12.14
CA SER A 67 -13.15 2.72 -12.92
C SER A 67 -14.18 1.59 -12.93
N ASP A 68 -13.74 0.37 -12.60
CA ASP A 68 -14.57 -0.83 -12.47
C ASP A 68 -14.29 -1.53 -11.13
N GLY A 69 -14.26 -0.72 -10.06
CA GLY A 69 -13.89 -1.18 -8.72
C GLY A 69 -12.48 -1.75 -8.68
N CYS A 70 -12.28 -2.87 -7.99
CA CYS A 70 -10.98 -3.51 -7.86
C CYS A 70 -10.63 -4.53 -8.96
N SER A 71 -11.34 -4.53 -10.09
CA SER A 71 -11.14 -5.53 -11.15
C SER A 71 -9.96 -5.22 -12.09
N ARG A 72 -9.55 -3.95 -12.21
CA ARG A 72 -8.57 -3.47 -13.20
C ARG A 72 -7.19 -3.17 -12.63
N LEU A 73 -6.84 -3.74 -11.48
CA LEU A 73 -5.57 -3.46 -10.81
C LEU A 73 -4.36 -4.00 -11.59
N GLY A 74 -4.58 -5.01 -12.45
CA GLY A 74 -3.52 -5.71 -13.17
C GLY A 74 -2.69 -6.62 -12.25
N PRO A 75 -1.52 -7.10 -12.69
CA PRO A 75 -0.68 -7.95 -11.87
C PRO A 75 -0.11 -7.19 -10.66
N PRO A 76 0.28 -7.90 -9.58
CA PRO A 76 1.01 -7.28 -8.49
C PRO A 76 2.28 -6.56 -8.98
N PHE A 77 2.60 -5.46 -8.31
CA PHE A 77 3.80 -4.67 -8.57
C PHE A 77 5.02 -5.37 -7.95
N LEU A 78 6.05 -5.58 -8.77
CA LEU A 78 7.34 -6.10 -8.34
C LEU A 78 8.40 -5.02 -8.56
N PHE A 79 8.83 -4.37 -7.49
CA PHE A 79 9.87 -3.34 -7.60
C PHE A 79 11.16 -3.93 -8.18
N LYS A 80 11.72 -3.29 -9.20
CA LYS A 80 12.93 -3.71 -9.94
C LYS A 80 12.92 -5.18 -10.40
N GLY A 81 11.73 -5.73 -10.68
CA GLY A 81 11.59 -7.13 -11.12
C GLY A 81 12.01 -8.16 -10.07
N GLY A 82 11.91 -7.80 -8.78
CA GLY A 82 12.40 -8.62 -7.67
C GLY A 82 11.92 -10.08 -7.69
N LEU A 83 12.83 -10.99 -7.35
CA LEU A 83 12.56 -12.40 -7.10
C LEU A 83 11.97 -12.53 -5.68
N GLY A 84 10.65 -12.47 -5.53
CA GLY A 84 10.01 -12.54 -4.22
C GLY A 84 8.48 -12.53 -4.24
N THR A 85 7.88 -12.67 -3.06
CA THR A 85 6.43 -12.53 -2.89
C THR A 85 6.06 -11.06 -3.04
N PRO A 86 5.02 -10.71 -3.83
CA PRO A 86 4.63 -9.32 -4.06
C PRO A 86 3.98 -8.65 -2.84
N SER A 87 3.75 -9.42 -1.76
CA SER A 87 3.09 -8.94 -0.56
C SER A 87 4.00 -8.04 0.28
N LEU A 88 3.41 -6.98 0.83
CA LEU A 88 4.02 -6.11 1.82
C LEU A 88 3.96 -6.71 3.24
N GLY A 89 3.22 -7.80 3.43
CA GLY A 89 2.92 -8.44 4.70
C GLY A 89 1.42 -8.50 4.96
N ASP A 90 1.07 -8.94 6.17
CA ASP A 90 -0.33 -9.16 6.57
C ASP A 90 -0.82 -8.07 7.53
N VAL A 91 -2.09 -7.68 7.34
CA VAL A 91 -2.89 -7.06 8.39
C VAL A 91 -3.44 -8.18 9.26
N VAL A 92 -3.21 -8.11 10.56
CA VAL A 92 -3.75 -9.08 11.52
C VAL A 92 -4.96 -8.45 12.21
N VAL A 93 -6.11 -9.13 12.12
CA VAL A 93 -7.37 -8.70 12.72
C VAL A 93 -7.78 -9.71 13.77
N ASP A 94 -7.88 -9.24 15.01
CA ASP A 94 -8.36 -10.01 16.16
C ASP A 94 -9.88 -9.79 16.38
N ASP A 95 -10.34 -9.72 17.62
CA ASP A 95 -11.74 -9.42 17.96
C ASP A 95 -12.06 -7.91 17.96
N SER A 96 -11.07 -7.06 17.71
CA SER A 96 -11.28 -5.62 17.56
C SER A 96 -11.89 -5.27 16.20
N SER A 97 -12.64 -4.17 16.15
CA SER A 97 -13.24 -3.67 14.90
C SER A 97 -12.26 -2.89 14.01
N THR A 98 -11.03 -2.69 14.48
CA THR A 98 -10.02 -1.82 13.87
C THR A 98 -8.70 -2.56 13.75
N ALA A 99 -8.02 -2.45 12.60
CA ALA A 99 -6.71 -3.03 12.38
C ALA A 99 -5.72 -1.98 11.87
N THR A 100 -4.45 -2.16 12.22
CA THR A 100 -3.36 -1.30 11.78
C THR A 100 -2.33 -2.08 10.98
N PHE A 101 -1.60 -1.37 10.13
CA PHE A 101 -0.53 -1.91 9.32
C PHE A 101 0.65 -0.94 9.33
N ASP A 102 1.86 -1.45 9.45
CA ASP A 102 3.09 -0.67 9.36
C ASP A 102 4.15 -1.47 8.63
N ARG A 103 4.66 -0.90 7.54
CA ARG A 103 5.75 -1.49 6.78
C ARG A 103 6.71 -0.43 6.27
N VAL A 104 7.99 -0.72 6.33
CA VAL A 104 9.03 0.07 5.66
C VAL A 104 9.63 -0.76 4.53
N VAL A 105 9.74 -0.16 3.35
CA VAL A 105 10.34 -0.76 2.15
C VAL A 105 11.43 0.16 1.58
N ASP A 106 12.44 -0.42 0.94
CA ASP A 106 13.53 0.32 0.30
C ASP A 106 13.16 0.78 -1.13
N TRP A 107 12.00 1.44 -1.26
CA TRP A 107 11.49 1.98 -2.52
C TRP A 107 11.33 3.51 -2.45
N PRO A 108 11.59 4.26 -3.54
CA PRO A 108 11.16 5.64 -3.65
C PRO A 108 9.65 5.73 -3.92
N ILE A 109 8.98 6.76 -3.41
CA ILE A 109 7.53 6.94 -3.54
C ILE A 109 7.08 7.12 -4.99
N ALA A 110 7.95 7.66 -5.84
CA ALA A 110 7.71 7.83 -7.27
C ALA A 110 7.36 6.51 -7.97
N GLU A 111 7.75 5.36 -7.40
CA GLU A 111 7.49 4.04 -7.96
C GLU A 111 6.09 3.50 -7.66
N VAL A 112 5.41 4.09 -6.67
CA VAL A 112 4.09 3.61 -6.21
C VAL A 112 2.96 4.61 -6.45
N VAL A 113 3.26 5.90 -6.65
CA VAL A 113 2.23 6.90 -7.01
C VAL A 113 1.59 6.55 -8.36
N GLY A 114 0.27 6.64 -8.44
CA GLY A 114 -0.53 6.26 -9.61
C GLY A 114 -0.83 4.76 -9.71
N ARG A 115 -0.26 3.94 -8.82
CA ARG A 115 -0.62 2.52 -8.64
C ARG A 115 -1.79 2.38 -7.67
N SER A 116 -2.21 1.15 -7.40
CA SER A 116 -3.18 0.85 -6.35
C SER A 116 -2.60 -0.02 -5.24
N ILE A 117 -3.08 0.16 -4.02
CA ILE A 117 -2.88 -0.79 -2.92
C ILE A 117 -4.18 -1.58 -2.69
N ALA A 118 -4.07 -2.86 -2.38
CA ALA A 118 -5.19 -3.77 -2.21
C ALA A 118 -4.98 -4.70 -1.00
N ILE A 119 -6.08 -5.09 -0.37
CA ILE A 119 -6.11 -6.04 0.75
C ILE A 119 -6.86 -7.29 0.30
N TYR A 120 -6.29 -8.46 0.56
CA TYR A 120 -6.87 -9.75 0.21
C TYR A 120 -7.40 -10.50 1.42
N ARG A 121 -8.29 -11.47 1.18
CA ARG A 121 -8.83 -12.33 2.24
C ARG A 121 -7.79 -13.29 2.80
N LEU A 122 -6.88 -13.76 1.94
CA LEU A 122 -5.81 -14.70 2.25
C LEU A 122 -4.67 -14.00 2.99
N SER A 123 -3.95 -14.76 3.83
CA SER A 123 -2.63 -14.36 4.34
C SER A 123 -1.58 -14.30 3.22
N THR A 124 -0.43 -13.71 3.49
CA THR A 124 0.68 -13.57 2.53
C THR A 124 1.19 -14.93 2.08
N THR A 125 1.26 -15.88 3.02
CA THR A 125 1.69 -17.26 2.74
C THR A 125 0.69 -17.94 1.81
N GLU A 126 -0.60 -17.87 2.14
CA GLU A 126 -1.67 -18.47 1.34
C GLU A 126 -1.77 -17.84 -0.04
N TYR A 127 -1.73 -16.50 -0.14
CA TYR A 127 -1.76 -15.77 -1.40
C TYR A 127 -0.63 -16.23 -2.34
N SER A 128 0.55 -16.52 -1.78
CA SER A 128 1.71 -16.98 -2.56
C SER A 128 1.58 -18.40 -3.09
N MET A 129 0.68 -19.22 -2.52
CA MET A 129 0.47 -20.62 -2.88
C MET A 129 -0.76 -20.85 -3.78
N HIS A 130 -1.69 -19.90 -3.86
CA HIS A 130 -2.95 -20.05 -4.59
C HIS A 130 -2.89 -19.45 -6.01
N ASN A 131 -3.79 -19.94 -6.89
CA ASN A 131 -4.04 -19.30 -8.17
C ASN A 131 -4.66 -17.93 -7.94
N ARG A 132 -4.11 -16.91 -8.60
CA ARG A 132 -4.27 -15.47 -8.30
C ARG A 132 -5.60 -14.87 -8.77
N ASP A 133 -6.68 -15.66 -8.73
CA ASP A 133 -7.98 -15.29 -9.28
C ASP A 133 -8.97 -14.76 -8.23
N GLU A 134 -8.58 -14.74 -6.95
CA GLU A 134 -9.41 -14.14 -5.91
C GLU A 134 -9.38 -12.61 -6.01
N ALA A 135 -10.55 -11.97 -5.98
CA ALA A 135 -10.65 -10.51 -5.95
C ALA A 135 -10.24 -9.97 -4.55
N PRO A 136 -9.60 -8.80 -4.47
CA PRO A 136 -9.29 -8.20 -3.17
C PRO A 136 -10.59 -7.82 -2.42
N LEU A 137 -10.50 -7.72 -1.09
CA LEU A 137 -11.58 -7.23 -0.24
C LEU A 137 -11.81 -5.73 -0.42
N ALA A 138 -10.74 -4.97 -0.61
CA ALA A 138 -10.76 -3.54 -0.87
C ALA A 138 -9.48 -3.09 -1.58
N CYS A 139 -9.55 -1.96 -2.26
CA CYS A 139 -8.42 -1.37 -2.98
C CYS A 139 -8.52 0.16 -3.01
N GLY A 140 -7.41 0.83 -3.29
CA GLY A 140 -7.36 2.30 -3.38
C GLY A 140 -6.22 2.77 -4.26
N THR A 141 -6.45 3.79 -5.09
CA THR A 141 -5.41 4.45 -5.88
C THR A 141 -4.49 5.25 -4.97
N ILE A 142 -3.18 5.10 -5.15
CA ILE A 142 -2.14 5.82 -4.41
C ILE A 142 -1.96 7.18 -5.09
N GLY A 143 -2.59 8.22 -4.53
CA GLY A 143 -2.55 9.59 -5.01
C GLY A 143 -1.71 10.50 -4.10
N LEU A 144 -1.07 11.51 -4.69
CA LEU A 144 -0.33 12.52 -3.91
C LEU A 144 -1.27 13.27 -2.97
N THR A 145 -0.79 13.56 -1.76
CA THR A 145 -1.48 14.42 -0.80
C THR A 145 -0.94 15.83 -0.87
N ALA A 146 -1.75 16.82 -0.48
CA ALA A 146 -1.29 18.20 -0.38
C ALA A 146 -0.04 18.27 0.52
N PHE A 147 1.00 18.92 0.04
CA PHE A 147 2.17 19.24 0.83
C PHE A 147 1.74 20.26 1.90
N THR A 148 1.73 19.86 3.18
CA THR A 148 1.60 20.77 4.32
C THR A 148 2.95 21.02 4.95
#